data_AF-A0A8E2AKX8-F1
#
_entry.id   AF-A0A8E2AKX8-F1
#
_cell.length_a   1.000
_cell.length_b   1.000
_cell.length_c   1.000
_cell.angle_alpha   90.00
_cell.angle_beta   90.00
_cell.angle_gamma   90.00
#
_symmetry.space_group_name_H-M   'P 1'
#
loop_
_entity.id
_entity.type
_entity.pdbx_description
1 polymer ?
#
loop_
_entity_poly.entity_id
_entity_poly.type
_entity_poly.pdbx_seq_one_letter_code
_entity_poly.pdbx_strand_id
1 'polypeptide(L)'
;MSQVGQVLEQDIIRGLESIRAETYCGVAASALVFYDYASTMSREVQFMWRRPVSIVTVLFLMNRWAMLMWAVAILAGIFTSIATITGYYVSCYLLLAIIDWKVINSCIAISQFTNVVSVVLFALWAVFSTIRVYAISLHNLWLALIVFAVSMAPVGTNVVRECAQWIFL
;
A
#
# COMPACT_ATOMS: atom_id res chain seq x y z
N MET A 1 -27.81 14.45 -26.09
CA MET A 1 -27.00 13.21 -26.00
C MET A 1 -25.49 13.45 -26.17
N SER A 2 -25.04 14.52 -26.86
CA SER A 2 -23.60 14.83 -27.02
C SER A 2 -22.87 15.25 -25.73
N GLN A 3 -23.55 15.98 -24.82
CA GLN A 3 -22.90 16.51 -23.63
C GLN A 3 -22.58 15.44 -22.56
N VAL A 4 -23.42 14.40 -22.44
CA VAL A 4 -23.18 13.27 -21.52
C VAL A 4 -22.00 12.42 -22.01
N GLY A 5 -21.86 12.24 -23.33
CA GLY A 5 -20.72 11.52 -23.92
C GLY A 5 -19.38 12.22 -23.66
N GLN A 6 -19.33 13.56 -23.82
CA GLN A 6 -18.10 14.32 -23.58
C GLN A 6 -17.65 14.31 -22.11
N VAL A 7 -18.61 14.35 -21.16
CA VAL A 7 -18.28 14.27 -19.73
C VAL A 7 -17.72 12.89 -19.39
N LEU A 8 -18.35 11.83 -19.92
CA LEU A 8 -17.89 10.44 -19.71
C LEU A 8 -16.47 10.22 -20.26
N GLU A 9 -16.16 10.75 -21.45
CA GLU A 9 -14.82 10.64 -22.03
C GLU A 9 -13.76 11.32 -21.17
N GLN A 10 -14.04 12.51 -20.62
CA GLN A 10 -13.12 13.22 -19.74
C GLN A 10 -12.88 12.47 -18.43
N ASP A 11 -13.92 11.88 -17.85
CA ASP A 11 -13.81 11.12 -16.61
C ASP A 11 -12.99 9.83 -16.80
N ILE A 12 -13.16 9.15 -17.95
CA ILE A 12 -12.35 7.98 -18.31
C ILE A 12 -10.87 8.37 -18.46
N ILE A 13 -10.57 9.47 -19.16
CA ILE A 13 -9.18 9.93 -19.36
C ILE A 13 -8.52 10.27 -18.02
N ARG A 14 -9.21 11.02 -17.15
CA ARG A 14 -8.71 11.37 -15.81
C ARG A 14 -8.45 10.13 -14.97
N GLY A 15 -9.36 9.15 -15.02
CA GLY A 15 -9.18 7.87 -14.34
C GLY A 15 -7.94 7.13 -14.80
N LEU A 16 -7.72 7.03 -16.11
CA LEU A 16 -6.54 6.38 -16.70
C LEU A 16 -5.24 7.09 -16.32
N GLU A 17 -5.22 8.42 -16.35
CA GLU A 17 -4.04 9.20 -15.94
C GLU A 17 -3.69 8.98 -14.47
N SER A 18 -4.70 8.95 -13.59
CA SER A 18 -4.52 8.67 -12.16
C SER A 18 -3.93 7.28 -11.93
N ILE A 19 -4.49 6.25 -12.57
CA ILE A 19 -4.02 4.86 -12.45
C ILE A 19 -2.58 4.73 -12.94
N ARG A 20 -2.25 5.40 -14.03
CA ARG A 20 -0.89 5.40 -14.60
C ARG A 20 0.10 6.06 -13.66
N ALA A 21 -0.24 7.22 -13.10
CA ALA A 21 0.59 7.93 -12.14
C ALA A 21 0.83 7.09 -10.88
N GLU A 22 -0.23 6.47 -10.35
CA GLU A 22 -0.15 5.58 -9.18
C GLU A 22 0.77 4.38 -9.44
N THR A 23 0.66 3.76 -10.61
CA THR A 23 1.51 2.61 -10.98
C THR A 23 2.99 2.99 -11.07
N TYR A 24 3.32 4.10 -11.72
CA TYR A 24 4.71 4.56 -11.81
C TYR A 24 5.30 4.94 -10.45
N CYS A 25 4.53 5.65 -9.63
CA CYS A 25 4.92 5.99 -8.26
C CYS A 25 5.11 4.73 -7.41
N GLY A 26 4.23 3.73 -7.54
CA GLY A 26 4.31 2.46 -6.82
C GLY A 26 5.57 1.66 -7.16
N VAL A 27 5.93 1.58 -8.45
CA VAL A 27 7.16 0.90 -8.89
C VAL A 27 8.40 1.66 -8.42
N ALA A 28 8.44 2.98 -8.57
CA ALA A 28 9.56 3.81 -8.12
C ALA A 28 9.76 3.73 -6.60
N ALA A 29 8.66 3.78 -5.84
CA ALA A 29 8.67 3.63 -4.39
C ALA A 29 9.15 2.23 -3.98
N SER A 30 8.69 1.18 -4.66
CA SER A 30 9.14 -0.19 -4.42
C SER A 30 10.64 -0.34 -4.67
N ALA A 31 11.14 0.18 -5.80
CA ALA A 31 12.57 0.17 -6.10
C ALA A 31 13.40 0.88 -5.03
N LEU A 32 12.93 2.03 -4.55
CA LEU A 32 13.58 2.77 -3.47
C LEU A 32 13.61 1.96 -2.15
N VAL A 33 12.50 1.29 -1.80
CA VAL A 33 12.43 0.42 -0.61
C VAL A 33 13.45 -0.71 -0.71
N PHE A 34 13.53 -1.41 -1.85
CA PHE A 34 14.51 -2.47 -2.05
C PHE A 34 15.96 -1.96 -1.96
N TYR A 35 16.22 -0.79 -2.55
CA TYR A 35 17.54 -0.15 -2.48
C TYR A 35 17.92 0.22 -1.04
N ASP A 36 17.01 0.86 -0.30
CA ASP A 36 17.21 1.21 1.10
C ASP A 36 17.50 -0.04 1.93
N TYR A 37 16.73 -1.11 1.71
CA TYR A 37 16.95 -2.42 2.34
C TYR A 37 18.35 -2.99 2.11
N ALA A 38 18.78 -3.02 0.85
CA ALA A 38 20.09 -3.55 0.48
C ALA A 38 21.23 -2.76 1.12
N SER A 39 21.10 -1.42 1.19
CA SER A 39 22.14 -0.53 1.73
C SER A 39 22.23 -0.51 3.25
N THR A 40 21.13 -0.80 3.95
CA THR A 40 21.02 -0.71 5.42
C THR A 40 21.17 -2.07 6.11
N MET A 41 20.90 -3.19 5.41
CA MET A 41 20.94 -4.54 5.98
C MET A 41 22.26 -4.87 6.70
N SER A 42 23.40 -4.55 6.09
CA SER A 42 24.72 -4.87 6.66
C SER A 42 24.96 -4.20 8.02
N ARG A 43 24.44 -2.98 8.20
CA ARG A 43 24.56 -2.24 9.47
C ARG A 43 23.53 -2.73 10.48
N GLU A 44 22.32 -3.03 10.05
CA GLU A 44 21.24 -3.45 10.95
C GLU A 44 21.49 -4.81 11.61
N VAL A 45 22.04 -5.78 10.88
CA VAL A 45 22.39 -7.08 11.45
C VAL A 45 23.46 -6.95 12.53
N GLN A 46 24.40 -6.02 12.38
CA GLN A 46 25.47 -5.81 13.37
C GLN A 46 24.98 -5.07 14.61
N PHE A 47 24.18 -4.01 14.44
CA PHE A 47 23.83 -3.10 15.53
C PHE A 47 22.49 -3.42 16.22
N MET A 48 21.50 -3.95 15.49
CA MET A 48 20.15 -4.15 16.01
C MET A 48 19.89 -5.59 16.41
N TRP A 49 20.32 -6.58 15.61
CA TRP A 49 20.00 -7.99 15.86
C TRP A 49 20.76 -8.59 17.06
N ARG A 50 21.86 -7.96 17.49
CA ARG A 50 22.64 -8.39 18.66
C ARG A 50 22.20 -7.74 19.97
N ARG A 51 21.24 -6.79 19.94
CA ARG A 51 20.77 -6.08 21.13
C ARG A 51 19.48 -6.71 21.68
N PRO A 52 19.20 -6.56 22.99
CA PRO A 52 17.93 -7.02 23.56
C PRO A 52 16.77 -6.29 22.89
N VAL A 53 15.68 -7.04 22.65
CA VAL A 53 14.48 -6.54 21.97
C VAL A 53 13.81 -5.49 22.85
N SER A 54 13.90 -4.23 22.45
CA SER A 54 13.17 -3.11 23.05
C SER A 54 11.91 -2.79 22.23
N ILE A 55 10.93 -2.11 22.84
CA ILE A 55 9.71 -1.63 22.16
C ILE A 55 10.06 -0.81 20.91
N VAL A 56 11.12 0.00 20.98
CA VAL A 56 11.60 0.79 19.83
C VAL A 56 12.13 -0.12 18.71
N THR A 57 12.82 -1.21 19.07
CA THR A 57 13.32 -2.21 18.12
C THR A 57 12.17 -2.96 17.44
N VAL A 58 11.12 -3.31 18.19
CA VAL A 58 9.92 -3.97 17.65
C VAL A 58 9.18 -3.06 16.69
N LEU A 59 8.94 -1.79 17.08
CA LEU A 59 8.29 -0.79 16.22
C LEU A 59 9.08 -0.56 14.93
N PHE A 60 10.40 -0.43 15.03
CA PHE A 60 11.27 -0.29 13.87
C PHE A 60 11.19 -1.51 12.95
N LEU A 61 11.26 -2.72 13.51
CA LEU A 61 11.23 -3.95 12.74
C LEU A 61 9.86 -4.14 12.07
N MET A 62 8.76 -3.88 12.77
CA MET A 62 7.40 -3.92 12.21
C MET A 62 7.25 -2.98 11.02
N ASN A 63 7.72 -1.74 11.14
CA ASN A 63 7.69 -0.77 10.04
C ASN A 63 8.54 -1.22 8.86
N ARG A 64 9.73 -1.75 9.14
CA ARG A 64 10.63 -2.27 8.12
C ARG A 64 9.93 -3.38 7.33
N TRP A 65 9.43 -4.43 7.99
CA TRP A 65 8.75 -5.54 7.31
C TRP A 65 7.45 -5.11 6.63
N ALA A 66 6.66 -4.22 7.23
CA ALA A 66 5.44 -3.71 6.61
C ALA A 66 5.73 -2.98 5.28
N MET A 67 6.80 -2.18 5.22
CA MET A 67 7.22 -1.51 3.98
C MET A 67 7.65 -2.50 2.90
N LEU A 68 8.33 -3.58 3.29
CA LEU A 68 8.73 -4.64 2.35
C LEU A 68 7.51 -5.41 1.83
N MET A 69 6.60 -5.80 2.73
CA MET A 69 5.36 -6.49 2.34
C MET A 69 4.52 -5.62 1.41
N TRP A 70 4.47 -4.31 1.64
CA TRP A 70 3.80 -3.35 0.76
C TRP A 70 4.43 -3.29 -0.63
N ALA A 71 5.76 -3.14 -0.71
CA ALA A 71 6.47 -3.11 -1.98
C ALA A 71 6.29 -4.41 -2.78
N VAL A 72 6.36 -5.56 -2.12
CA VAL A 72 6.11 -6.86 -2.75
C VAL A 72 4.66 -6.99 -3.22
N ALA A 73 3.68 -6.55 -2.42
CA ALA A 73 2.27 -6.62 -2.77
C ALA A 73 1.92 -5.76 -3.99
N ILE A 74 2.49 -4.56 -4.09
CA ILE A 74 2.33 -3.67 -5.27
C ILE A 74 2.89 -4.34 -6.52
N LEU A 75 4.13 -4.86 -6.46
CA LEU A 75 4.72 -5.54 -7.60
C LEU A 75 3.89 -6.76 -8.00
N ALA A 76 3.45 -7.58 -7.04
CA ALA A 76 2.58 -8.72 -7.29
C ALA A 76 1.27 -8.31 -7.99
N GLY A 77 0.60 -7.25 -7.52
CA GLY A 77 -0.62 -6.73 -8.13
C GLY A 77 -0.44 -6.24 -9.56
N ILE A 78 0.72 -5.64 -9.88
CA ILE A 78 1.07 -5.23 -11.24
C ILE A 78 1.24 -6.47 -12.14
N PHE A 79 1.98 -7.48 -11.67
CA PHE A 79 2.21 -8.71 -12.44
C PHE A 79 0.92 -9.52 -12.69
N THR A 80 0.02 -9.62 -11.71
CA THR A 80 -1.27 -10.31 -11.89
C THR A 80 -2.18 -9.59 -12.88
N SER A 81 -2.17 -8.25 -12.86
CA SER A 81 -2.96 -7.44 -13.79
C SER A 81 -2.48 -7.59 -15.24
N ILE A 82 -1.16 -7.63 -15.46
CA ILE A 82 -0.55 -7.86 -16.78
C ILE A 82 -0.83 -9.29 -17.29
N ALA A 83 -0.72 -10.30 -16.42
CA ALA A 83 -1.03 -11.69 -16.78
C ALA A 83 -2.49 -11.87 -17.21
N THR A 84 -3.41 -11.13 -16.59
CA THR A 84 -4.84 -11.12 -16.97
C THR A 84 -5.03 -10.54 -18.37
N ILE A 85 -4.37 -9.41 -18.70
CA ILE A 85 -4.42 -8.78 -20.04
C ILE A 85 -3.72 -9.65 -21.11
N THR A 86 -2.62 -10.32 -20.76
CA THR A 86 -1.89 -11.20 -21.70
C THR A 86 -2.65 -12.50 -21.96
N GLY A 87 -3.40 -13.01 -20.98
CA GLY A 87 -4.34 -14.11 -21.14
C GLY A 87 -5.45 -13.84 -22.16
N TYR A 88 -5.86 -12.58 -22.36
CA TYR A 88 -6.82 -12.19 -23.40
C TYR A 88 -6.26 -12.36 -24.82
N TYR A 89 -4.95 -12.24 -25.03
CA TYR A 89 -4.32 -12.38 -26.36
C TYR A 89 -3.84 -13.80 -26.66
N VAL A 90 -3.67 -14.66 -25.65
CA VAL A 90 -3.27 -16.07 -25.83
C VAL A 90 -4.49 -17.01 -25.96
N SER A 91 -5.72 -16.51 -25.81
CA SER A 91 -6.95 -17.30 -25.90
C SER A 91 -7.65 -17.20 -27.27
N CYS A 92 -6.90 -17.30 -28.38
CA CYS A 92 -7.50 -17.53 -29.70
C CYS A 92 -7.53 -19.02 -30.10
N TYR A 93 -6.88 -19.91 -29.33
CA TYR A 93 -7.01 -21.35 -29.52
C TYR A 93 -7.11 -22.05 -28.16
N LEU A 94 -8.29 -22.64 -27.92
CA LEU A 94 -8.61 -23.65 -26.89
C LEU A 94 -9.32 -23.17 -25.59
N LEU A 95 -10.65 -23.22 -25.66
CA LEU A 95 -11.62 -23.57 -24.60
C LEU A 95 -12.16 -22.48 -23.64
N LEU A 96 -13.34 -22.02 -24.02
CA LEU A 96 -14.36 -21.24 -23.30
C LEU A 96 -14.97 -21.95 -22.07
N ALA A 97 -14.19 -22.28 -21.03
CA ALA A 97 -14.80 -22.81 -19.79
C ALA A 97 -14.08 -22.51 -18.47
N ILE A 98 -13.06 -21.65 -18.44
CA ILE A 98 -12.32 -21.37 -17.21
C ILE A 98 -11.87 -19.90 -17.17
N ILE A 99 -12.79 -18.95 -17.00
CA ILE A 99 -12.42 -17.75 -16.23
C ILE A 99 -12.29 -18.28 -14.80
N ASP A 100 -11.09 -18.72 -14.43
CA ASP A 100 -10.85 -19.38 -13.15
C ASP A 100 -11.28 -18.43 -12.02
N TRP A 101 -12.31 -18.81 -11.26
CA TRP A 101 -12.70 -18.19 -9.98
C TRP A 101 -11.48 -17.99 -9.06
N LYS A 102 -10.47 -18.85 -9.22
CA LYS A 102 -9.19 -18.78 -8.53
C LYS A 102 -8.36 -17.53 -8.87
N VAL A 103 -8.39 -17.04 -10.11
CA VAL A 103 -7.71 -15.81 -10.54
C VAL A 103 -8.42 -14.59 -9.96
N ILE A 104 -9.75 -14.55 -10.03
CA ILE A 104 -10.58 -13.46 -9.46
C ILE A 104 -10.37 -13.38 -7.93
N ASN A 105 -10.38 -14.52 -7.23
CA ASN A 105 -10.11 -14.56 -5.78
C ASN A 105 -8.68 -14.14 -5.43
N SER A 106 -7.71 -14.46 -6.26
CA SER A 106 -6.31 -14.08 -6.02
C SER A 106 -6.12 -12.56 -6.17
N CYS A 107 -6.77 -11.93 -7.15
CA CYS A 107 -6.73 -10.47 -7.33
C CYS A 107 -7.42 -9.72 -6.17
N ILE A 108 -8.59 -10.22 -5.73
CA ILE A 108 -9.28 -9.68 -4.55
C ILE A 108 -8.40 -9.84 -3.30
N ALA A 109 -7.82 -11.02 -3.09
CA ALA A 109 -6.95 -11.26 -1.93
C ALA A 109 -5.71 -10.36 -1.92
N ILE A 110 -5.05 -10.14 -3.07
CA ILE A 110 -3.88 -9.26 -3.19
C ILE A 110 -4.29 -7.80 -2.94
N SER A 111 -5.43 -7.35 -3.47
CA SER A 111 -5.95 -6.01 -3.22
C SER A 111 -6.23 -5.79 -1.73
N GLN A 112 -6.92 -6.73 -1.08
CA GLN A 112 -7.20 -6.66 0.34
C GLN A 112 -5.93 -6.67 1.19
N PHE A 113 -4.99 -7.55 0.86
CA PHE A 113 -3.72 -7.61 1.55
C PHE A 113 -2.97 -6.27 1.44
N THR A 114 -2.94 -5.66 0.25
CA THR A 114 -2.30 -4.36 0.02
C THR A 114 -2.95 -3.26 0.86
N ASN A 115 -4.28 -3.27 0.99
CA ASN A 115 -5.03 -2.29 1.78
C ASN A 115 -4.75 -2.43 3.28
N VAL A 116 -4.76 -3.66 3.80
CA VAL A 116 -4.43 -3.93 5.21
C VAL A 116 -3.01 -3.49 5.53
N VAL A 117 -2.03 -3.84 4.70
CA VAL A 117 -0.64 -3.43 4.90
C VAL A 117 -0.48 -1.91 4.84
N SER A 118 -1.19 -1.23 3.92
CA SER A 118 -1.16 0.23 3.82
C SER A 118 -1.74 0.92 5.05
N VAL A 119 -2.85 0.41 5.60
CA VAL A 119 -3.45 0.91 6.85
C VAL A 119 -2.48 0.76 8.03
N VAL A 120 -1.81 -0.39 8.14
CA VAL A 120 -0.79 -0.63 9.16
C VAL A 120 0.37 0.36 9.01
N LEU A 121 0.83 0.62 7.79
CA LEU A 121 1.88 1.60 7.52
C LEU A 121 1.49 3.02 7.92
N PHE A 122 0.26 3.46 7.61
CA PHE A 122 -0.22 4.77 8.06
C PHE A 122 -0.29 4.87 9.57
N ALA A 123 -0.74 3.82 10.26
CA ALA A 123 -0.76 3.78 11.72
C ALA A 123 0.67 3.84 12.31
N LEU A 124 1.62 3.10 11.73
CA LEU A 124 3.03 3.15 12.14
C LEU A 124 3.62 4.54 11.92
N TRP A 125 3.35 5.17 10.77
CA TRP A 125 3.76 6.55 10.47
C TRP A 125 3.18 7.55 11.47
N ALA A 126 1.90 7.42 11.83
CA ALA A 126 1.26 8.25 12.83
C ALA A 126 1.96 8.12 14.19
N VAL A 127 2.24 6.88 14.63
CA VAL A 127 2.95 6.61 15.89
C VAL A 127 4.36 7.21 15.88
N PHE A 128 5.14 7.01 14.81
CA PHE A 128 6.49 7.59 14.72
C PHE A 128 6.48 9.12 14.70
N SER A 129 5.54 9.73 13.97
CA SER A 129 5.35 11.17 13.94
C SER A 129 5.06 11.71 15.35
N THR A 130 4.13 11.09 16.07
CA THR A 130 3.76 11.46 17.44
C THR A 130 4.92 11.32 18.42
N ILE A 131 5.66 10.20 18.38
CA ILE A 131 6.82 9.99 19.26
C ILE A 131 7.90 11.05 19.00
N ARG A 132 8.15 11.38 17.73
CA ARG A 132 9.13 12.40 17.35
C ARG A 132 8.73 13.77 17.88
N VAL A 133 7.47 14.15 17.72
CA VAL A 133 6.96 15.44 18.24
C VAL A 133 6.97 15.44 19.77
N TYR A 134 6.58 14.34 20.42
CA TYR A 134 6.63 14.20 21.87
C TYR A 134 8.04 14.43 22.45
N ALA A 135 9.06 13.90 21.77
CA ALA A 135 10.46 14.12 22.14
C ALA A 135 10.92 15.58 21.95
N ILE A 136 10.50 16.24 20.87
CA ILE A 136 10.84 17.65 20.59
C ILE A 136 10.11 18.61 21.55
N SER A 137 8.87 18.30 21.91
CA SER A 137 8.02 19.15 22.75
C SER A 137 8.28 18.99 24.26
N LEU A 138 9.46 18.50 24.67
CA LEU A 138 9.83 18.24 26.07
C LEU A 138 8.71 17.52 26.85
N HIS A 139 8.25 16.39 26.32
CA HIS A 139 7.20 15.55 26.94
C HIS A 139 5.80 16.19 27.06
N ASN A 140 5.50 17.23 26.29
CA ASN A 140 4.14 17.78 26.25
C ASN A 140 3.17 16.85 25.50
N LEU A 141 2.33 16.14 26.26
CA LEU A 141 1.36 15.18 25.75
C LEU A 141 0.26 15.81 24.88
N TRP A 142 -0.11 17.07 25.12
CA TRP A 142 -1.17 17.72 24.36
C TRP A 142 -0.82 17.87 22.88
N LEU A 143 0.41 18.32 22.60
CA LEU A 143 0.90 18.45 21.23
C LEU A 143 1.03 17.09 20.54
N ALA A 144 1.51 16.08 21.29
CA ALA A 144 1.61 14.72 20.79
C ALA A 144 0.25 14.12 20.40
N LEU A 145 -0.78 14.34 21.22
CA LEU A 145 -2.15 13.88 20.95
C LEU A 145 -2.77 14.56 19.73
N ILE A 146 -2.55 15.87 19.57
CA ILE A 146 -3.02 16.60 18.37
C ILE A 146 -2.38 16.00 17.11
N VAL A 147 -1.05 15.80 17.13
CA VAL A 147 -0.33 15.20 15.99
C VAL A 147 -0.80 13.78 15.71
N PHE A 148 -1.05 12.99 16.76
CA PHE A 148 -1.58 11.64 16.60
C PHE A 148 -2.97 11.66 15.95
N ALA A 149 -3.89 12.47 16.47
CA ALA A 149 -5.26 12.57 15.97
C ALA A 149 -5.28 13.02 14.49
N VAL A 150 -4.47 14.01 14.13
CA VAL A 150 -4.35 14.48 12.74
C VAL A 150 -3.74 13.40 11.84
N SER A 151 -2.71 12.70 12.31
CA SER A 151 -2.04 11.66 11.52
C SER A 151 -2.87 10.37 11.37
N MET A 152 -3.89 10.18 12.21
CA MET A 152 -4.80 9.03 12.14
C MET A 152 -5.93 9.21 11.11
N ALA A 153 -6.16 10.43 10.62
CA ALA A 153 -7.15 10.71 9.58
C ALA A 153 -7.04 9.82 8.32
N PRO A 154 -5.84 9.64 7.69
CA PRO A 154 -5.69 8.74 6.54
C PRO A 154 -6.00 7.28 6.86
N VAL A 155 -5.86 6.84 8.11
CA VAL A 155 -6.28 5.49 8.50
C VAL A 155 -7.79 5.37 8.45
N GLY A 156 -8.50 6.34 9.04
CA GLY A 156 -9.96 6.35 9.06
C GLY A 156 -10.57 6.41 7.65
N THR A 157 -10.07 7.29 6.78
CA THR A 157 -10.59 7.40 5.41
C THR A 157 -10.39 6.14 4.59
N ASN A 158 -9.21 5.50 4.69
CA ASN A 158 -8.94 4.25 3.97
C ASN A 158 -9.82 3.10 4.48
N VAL A 159 -9.98 2.95 5.79
CA VAL A 159 -10.85 1.89 6.36
C VAL A 159 -12.31 2.08 5.94
N VAL A 160 -12.83 3.31 5.96
CA VAL A 160 -14.21 3.60 5.55
C VAL A 160 -14.42 3.33 4.06
N ARG A 161 -13.47 3.74 3.21
CA ARG A 161 -13.51 3.49 1.77
C ARG A 161 -13.62 2.00 1.46
N GLU A 162 -12.76 1.19 2.07
CA GLU A 162 -12.75 -0.26 1.87
C GLU A 162 -14.04 -0.91 2.37
N CYS A 163 -14.51 -0.54 3.57
CA CYS A 163 -15.74 -1.08 4.13
C CYS A 163 -16.97 -0.73 3.27
N ALA A 164 -17.01 0.49 2.73
CA ALA A 164 -18.07 0.91 1.81
C ALA A 164 -18.04 0.08 0.51
N GLN A 165 -16.87 -0.16 -0.09
CA GLN A 165 -16.76 -0.97 -1.30
C GLN A 165 -17.28 -2.40 -1.11
N TRP A 166 -17.06 -3.00 0.06
CA TRP A 166 -17.58 -4.33 0.38
C TRP A 166 -19.09 -4.41 0.59
N ILE A 167 -19.73 -3.32 1.05
CA ILE A 167 -21.19 -3.29 1.27
C ILE A 167 -21.97 -3.20 -0.05
N PHE A 168 -21.36 -2.65 -1.10
CA PHE A 168 -21.99 -2.46 -2.42
C PHE A 168 -21.67 -3.56 -3.44
N LEU A 169 -20.93 -4.60 -3.06
CA LEU A 169 -20.63 -5.82 -3.84
C LEU A 169 -21.50 -6.99 -3.37
#